data_AF-A0A093G6Q8-F1
#
_entry.id   AF-A0A093G6Q8-F1
#
_cell.length_a   1.000
_cell.length_b   1.000
_cell.length_c   1.000
_cell.angle_alpha   90.00
_cell.angle_beta   90.00
_cell.angle_gamma   90.00
#
_symmetry.space_group_name_H-M   'P 1'
#
loop_
_entity.id
_entity.type
_entity.pdbx_description
1 polymer ?
#
loop_
_entity_poly.entity_id
_entity_poly.type
_entity_poly.pdbx_seq_one_letter_code
_entity_poly.pdbx_strand_id
1 'polypeptide(L)'
;QLKKLDEDSLTKQPEEVFDVLEKLGEGSYGSVFKAIHKETGQVVAIKQVPVESDLQEIIKEISIMQQCDSPHVVKYYGSYFKNTDLWIVMEYCGAGSVSDIIRLRNKTLTEEEIATIVQSTLKGLEYLHFMRKIHRDIKAGNILLNTEGHAKLADFGVAGQLTVSKPMTAVCTSVWTPFWMAPEVIQEIGYNCVADIWSLGITAIEMAEGKPPYADIHPMRAIFMIPTNPPPTFRRPEIWSDNFTDFVKQCLVKSPEQRATATQLLQHPFVKSAKGVSILRDLINEAMDIKLKRQEAQQRELDQDDEENSEEDETDSGTMVRASGDETGTIRAVNTLSDGANTMIEHDGTLESQLGTMVINTEEEEEEGTMKRRDETMQPARPSFLEYFEQKEKENQINTFGKNVSGQTKNSSDWKVPQDGDYEFLKTWSVEELQRRLSALDPMMEQEIEEIRQKYQSKRQPILDAIEAKKRRQQNF
;
A
#
# COMPACT_ATOMS: atom_id res chain seq x y z
N GLN A 1 25.09 0.03 5.24
CA GLN A 1 24.21 -0.48 4.16
C GLN A 1 23.75 -1.87 4.56
N LEU A 2 22.45 -2.07 4.74
CA LEU A 2 21.84 -3.33 5.16
C LEU A 2 21.99 -4.42 4.07
N LYS A 3 22.13 -5.67 4.50
CA LYS A 3 22.13 -6.88 3.66
C LYS A 3 20.73 -7.51 3.68
N LYS A 4 20.54 -8.69 3.07
CA LYS A 4 19.37 -9.51 3.41
C LYS A 4 19.38 -9.81 4.92
N LEU A 5 18.19 -9.88 5.50
CA LEU A 5 18.00 -10.22 6.91
C LEU A 5 18.42 -11.67 7.14
N ASP A 6 18.95 -11.96 8.32
CA ASP A 6 19.27 -13.31 8.77
C ASP A 6 18.05 -14.02 9.38
N GLU A 7 18.18 -15.33 9.61
CA GLU A 7 17.08 -16.16 10.14
C GLU A 7 16.70 -15.74 11.57
N ASP A 8 17.66 -15.31 12.38
CA ASP A 8 17.45 -14.76 13.72
C ASP A 8 16.65 -13.45 13.70
N SER A 9 16.74 -12.64 12.64
CA SER A 9 15.93 -11.44 12.47
C SER A 9 14.56 -11.74 11.84
N LEU A 10 14.49 -12.72 10.93
CA LEU A 10 13.25 -13.13 10.26
C LEU A 10 12.29 -13.94 11.15
N THR A 11 12.77 -14.49 12.27
CA THR A 11 11.97 -15.24 13.25
C THR A 11 11.33 -14.38 14.35
N LYS A 12 11.72 -13.10 14.45
CA LYS A 12 11.14 -12.11 15.39
C LYS A 12 9.89 -11.46 14.82
N GLN A 13 9.09 -10.81 15.67
CA GLN A 13 8.03 -9.92 15.18
C GLN A 13 8.64 -8.69 14.47
N PRO A 14 8.02 -8.16 13.39
CA PRO A 14 8.60 -7.05 12.64
C PRO A 14 8.78 -5.79 13.51
N GLU A 15 7.92 -5.56 14.51
CA GLU A 15 8.06 -4.45 15.48
C GLU A 15 9.30 -4.57 16.38
N GLU A 16 9.85 -5.77 16.60
CA GLU A 16 11.09 -5.95 17.37
C GLU A 16 12.34 -5.57 16.54
N VAL A 17 12.22 -5.61 15.21
CA VAL A 17 13.33 -5.40 14.26
C VAL A 17 13.28 -4.00 13.62
N PHE A 18 12.08 -3.42 13.46
CA PHE A 18 11.87 -2.15 12.79
C PHE A 18 11.08 -1.15 13.65
N ASP A 19 11.45 0.13 13.58
CA ASP A 19 10.56 1.24 13.92
C ASP A 19 9.87 1.72 12.64
N VAL A 20 8.55 1.52 12.56
CA VAL A 20 7.73 2.05 11.46
C VAL A 20 7.48 3.55 11.70
N LEU A 21 7.59 4.35 10.64
CA LEU A 21 7.47 5.80 10.65
C LEU A 21 6.28 6.24 9.77
N GLU A 22 6.48 7.22 8.89
CA GLU A 22 5.47 7.74 7.96
C GLU A 22 4.99 6.70 6.93
N LYS A 23 3.69 6.76 6.60
CA LYS A 23 3.14 6.16 5.37
C LYS A 23 3.65 6.97 4.18
N LEU A 24 4.35 6.31 3.26
CA LEU A 24 4.93 6.90 2.05
C LEU A 24 3.92 6.99 0.90
N GLY A 25 2.94 6.07 0.87
CA GLY A 25 1.90 6.02 -0.14
C GLY A 25 1.05 4.77 -0.04
N GLU A 26 0.15 4.61 -1.01
CA GLU A 26 -0.75 3.48 -1.16
C GLU A 26 -0.97 3.21 -2.65
N GLY A 27 -1.04 1.94 -3.03
CA GLY A 27 -1.27 1.51 -4.41
C GLY A 27 -2.22 0.31 -4.47
N SER A 28 -2.46 -0.21 -5.68
CA SER A 28 -3.41 -1.31 -5.94
C SER A 28 -3.13 -2.62 -5.20
N TYR A 29 -1.98 -2.74 -4.53
CA TYR A 29 -1.52 -3.91 -3.79
C TYR A 29 -1.28 -3.61 -2.29
N GLY A 30 -1.75 -2.48 -1.76
CA GLY A 30 -1.62 -2.11 -0.35
C GLY A 30 -0.76 -0.88 -0.08
N SER A 31 -0.37 -0.71 1.19
CA SER A 31 0.29 0.51 1.70
C SER A 31 1.81 0.35 1.79
N VAL A 32 2.55 1.44 1.58
CA VAL A 32 4.01 1.48 1.72
C VAL A 32 4.40 2.46 2.82
N PHE A 33 5.25 2.01 3.74
CA PHE A 33 5.73 2.77 4.89
C PHE A 33 7.25 2.91 4.86
N LYS A 34 7.74 3.97 5.50
CA LYS A 34 9.15 4.16 5.84
C LYS A 34 9.40 3.49 7.20
N ALA A 35 10.54 2.85 7.36
CA ALA A 35 10.94 2.29 8.65
C ALA A 35 12.45 2.40 8.86
N ILE A 36 12.90 2.23 10.11
CA ILE A 36 14.32 2.14 10.49
C ILE A 36 14.60 0.73 11.01
N HIS A 37 15.62 0.06 10.49
CA HIS A 37 16.13 -1.20 11.05
C HIS A 37 16.89 -0.93 12.35
N LYS A 38 16.35 -1.38 13.48
CA LYS A 38 16.75 -0.98 14.85
C LYS A 38 18.24 -1.13 15.13
N GLU A 39 18.80 -2.29 14.79
CA GLU A 39 20.21 -2.60 15.04
C GLU A 39 21.20 -1.73 14.24
N THR A 40 20.83 -1.29 13.03
CA THR A 40 21.77 -0.68 12.07
C THR A 40 21.51 0.78 11.75
N GLY A 41 20.38 1.33 12.20
CA GLY A 41 19.92 2.68 11.84
C GLY A 41 19.59 2.86 10.36
N GLN A 42 19.58 1.78 9.56
CA GLN A 42 19.32 1.86 8.12
C GLN A 42 17.83 2.14 7.86
N VAL A 43 17.54 3.23 7.15
CA VAL A 43 16.19 3.48 6.62
C VAL A 43 15.86 2.47 5.52
N VAL A 44 14.70 1.84 5.61
CA VAL A 44 14.11 0.87 4.68
C VAL A 44 12.69 1.30 4.31
N ALA A 45 12.12 0.66 3.28
CA ALA A 45 10.69 0.71 3.00
C ALA A 45 10.04 -0.64 3.34
N ILE A 46 8.80 -0.61 3.84
CA ILE A 46 7.99 -1.81 4.12
C ILE A 46 6.68 -1.66 3.35
N LYS A 47 6.40 -2.60 2.43
CA LYS A 47 5.12 -2.69 1.70
C LYS A 47 4.25 -3.73 2.38
N GLN A 48 3.12 -3.32 2.95
CA GLN A 48 2.12 -4.18 3.58
C GLN A 48 1.07 -4.58 2.54
N VAL A 49 0.90 -5.88 2.34
CA VAL A 49 0.03 -6.48 1.31
C VAL A 49 -0.97 -7.43 1.97
N PRO A 50 -2.29 -7.17 1.91
CA PRO A 50 -3.30 -8.05 2.49
C PRO A 50 -3.31 -9.44 1.83
N VAL A 51 -3.24 -10.49 2.65
CA VAL A 51 -3.09 -11.89 2.23
C VAL A 51 -4.37 -12.47 1.62
N GLU A 52 -5.50 -11.79 1.74
CA GLU A 52 -6.76 -12.14 1.06
C GLU A 52 -6.71 -11.99 -0.48
N SER A 53 -5.63 -11.41 -1.02
CA SER A 53 -5.36 -11.33 -2.46
C SER A 53 -4.67 -12.60 -3.01
N ASP A 54 -4.31 -12.66 -4.31
CA ASP A 54 -3.66 -13.86 -4.92
C ASP A 54 -2.23 -14.04 -4.38
N LEU A 55 -2.13 -14.69 -3.20
CA LEU A 55 -0.88 -14.98 -2.49
C LEU A 55 0.15 -15.72 -3.36
N GLN A 56 -0.29 -16.50 -4.36
CA GLN A 56 0.63 -17.18 -5.29
C GLN A 56 1.35 -16.19 -6.22
N GLU A 57 0.73 -15.06 -6.57
CA GLU A 57 1.39 -13.99 -7.34
C GLU A 57 2.34 -13.18 -6.45
N ILE A 58 2.00 -12.94 -5.19
CA ILE A 58 2.87 -12.23 -4.22
C ILE A 58 4.12 -13.05 -3.87
N ILE A 59 3.97 -14.35 -3.58
CA ILE A 59 5.11 -15.26 -3.33
C ILE A 59 6.02 -15.31 -4.57
N LYS A 60 5.45 -15.25 -5.77
CA LYS A 60 6.20 -15.21 -7.03
C LYS A 60 6.93 -13.87 -7.24
N GLU A 61 6.31 -12.73 -6.91
CA GLU A 61 6.97 -11.42 -6.90
C GLU A 61 8.19 -11.45 -5.97
N ILE A 62 8.01 -11.88 -4.72
CA ILE A 62 9.07 -11.99 -3.72
C ILE A 62 10.19 -12.93 -4.18
N SER A 63 9.86 -14.09 -4.76
CA SER A 63 10.87 -15.02 -5.30
C SER A 63 11.69 -14.39 -6.43
N ILE A 64 11.05 -13.62 -7.31
CA ILE A 64 11.72 -12.88 -8.38
C ILE A 64 12.65 -11.80 -7.82
N MET A 65 12.21 -11.03 -6.81
CA MET A 65 13.00 -9.99 -6.15
C MET A 65 14.16 -10.56 -5.33
N GLN A 66 13.93 -11.64 -4.56
CA GLN A 66 14.97 -12.31 -3.76
C GLN A 66 16.10 -12.86 -4.64
N GLN A 67 15.78 -13.28 -5.87
CA GLN A 67 16.74 -13.70 -6.89
C GLN A 67 17.36 -12.54 -7.70
N CYS A 68 17.14 -11.27 -7.33
CA CYS A 68 17.78 -10.11 -7.95
C CYS A 68 18.84 -9.53 -7.01
N ASP A 69 20.05 -9.31 -7.53
CA ASP A 69 21.08 -8.48 -6.92
C ASP A 69 21.73 -7.64 -8.04
N SER A 70 21.37 -6.37 -8.09
CA SER A 70 21.81 -5.39 -9.07
C SER A 70 21.63 -3.99 -8.48
N PRO A 71 22.57 -3.04 -8.69
CA PRO A 71 22.40 -1.66 -8.21
C PRO A 71 21.19 -0.95 -8.86
N HIS A 72 20.72 -1.43 -10.02
CA HIS A 72 19.62 -0.86 -10.81
C HIS A 72 18.25 -1.52 -10.55
N VAL A 73 18.17 -2.37 -9.52
CA VAL A 73 16.92 -2.96 -9.02
C VAL A 73 16.80 -2.60 -7.54
N VAL A 74 15.58 -2.37 -7.04
CA VAL A 74 15.33 -2.20 -5.60
C VAL A 74 15.65 -3.51 -4.87
N LYS A 75 16.57 -3.45 -3.90
CA LYS A 75 16.94 -4.65 -3.13
C LYS A 75 15.79 -5.11 -2.23
N TYR A 76 15.55 -6.42 -2.23
CA TYR A 76 14.71 -7.11 -1.25
C TYR A 76 15.56 -7.58 -0.06
N TYR A 77 15.10 -7.31 1.15
CA TYR A 77 15.80 -7.67 2.39
C TYR A 77 15.18 -8.87 3.11
N GLY A 78 13.85 -8.99 3.10
CA GLY A 78 13.11 -10.07 3.77
C GLY A 78 11.61 -9.80 3.79
N SER A 79 10.85 -10.73 4.36
CA SER A 79 9.39 -10.60 4.50
C SER A 79 8.89 -11.19 5.81
N TYR A 80 7.93 -10.52 6.45
CA TYR A 80 7.26 -10.98 7.65
C TYR A 80 5.78 -11.23 7.38
N PHE A 81 5.18 -12.16 8.10
CA PHE A 81 3.73 -12.35 8.14
C PHE A 81 3.22 -11.80 9.48
N LYS A 82 2.31 -10.83 9.45
CA LYS A 82 1.73 -10.24 10.67
C LYS A 82 0.23 -10.03 10.46
N ASN A 83 -0.59 -10.41 11.43
CA ASN A 83 -2.06 -10.32 11.37
C ASN A 83 -2.61 -11.00 10.10
N THR A 84 -3.12 -10.22 9.15
CA THR A 84 -3.62 -10.64 7.83
C THR A 84 -2.71 -10.24 6.67
N ASP A 85 -1.53 -9.68 6.94
CA ASP A 85 -0.73 -8.95 5.97
C ASP A 85 0.68 -9.56 5.80
N LEU A 86 1.16 -9.51 4.57
CA LEU A 86 2.54 -9.80 4.23
C LEU A 86 3.33 -8.49 4.14
N TRP A 87 4.32 -8.35 5.01
CA TRP A 87 5.20 -7.18 5.10
C TRP A 87 6.47 -7.43 4.30
N ILE A 88 6.65 -6.73 3.17
CA ILE A 88 7.79 -6.89 2.27
C ILE A 88 8.82 -5.78 2.54
N VAL A 89 9.98 -6.14 3.08
CA VAL A 89 11.05 -5.21 3.46
C VAL A 89 12.03 -4.99 2.30
N MET A 90 12.24 -3.73 1.91
CA MET A 90 13.01 -3.36 0.71
C MET A 90 13.83 -2.06 0.87
N GLU A 91 14.69 -1.79 -0.11
CA GLU A 91 15.56 -0.62 -0.19
C GLU A 91 14.79 0.70 -0.33
N TYR A 92 15.00 1.62 0.61
CA TYR A 92 14.35 2.93 0.62
C TYR A 92 14.88 3.87 -0.48
N CYS A 93 14.04 4.18 -1.45
CA CYS A 93 14.33 5.15 -2.52
C CYS A 93 13.71 6.51 -2.18
N GLY A 94 14.46 7.31 -1.40
CA GLY A 94 13.91 8.48 -0.70
C GLY A 94 13.39 9.64 -1.55
N ALA A 95 13.66 9.69 -2.86
CA ALA A 95 13.07 10.69 -3.75
C ALA A 95 11.69 10.27 -4.31
N GLY A 96 11.24 9.04 -4.07
CA GLY A 96 10.01 8.47 -4.63
C GLY A 96 10.17 7.98 -6.06
N SER A 97 9.05 7.81 -6.77
CA SER A 97 9.06 7.49 -8.20
C SER A 97 9.31 8.72 -9.07
N VAL A 98 9.74 8.49 -10.31
CA VAL A 98 9.85 9.56 -11.31
C VAL A 98 8.49 10.23 -11.57
N SER A 99 7.38 9.46 -11.51
CA SER A 99 6.02 10.01 -11.59
C SER A 99 5.68 10.92 -10.40
N ASP A 100 6.09 10.55 -9.18
CA ASP A 100 5.91 11.40 -7.99
C ASP A 100 6.70 12.70 -8.11
N ILE A 101 7.94 12.64 -8.57
CA ILE A 101 8.81 13.82 -8.75
C ILE A 101 8.20 14.80 -9.77
N ILE A 102 7.70 14.31 -10.90
CA ILE A 102 6.97 15.12 -11.89
C ILE A 102 5.72 15.76 -11.27
N ARG A 103 4.93 14.98 -10.51
CA ARG A 103 3.69 15.41 -9.85
C ARG A 103 3.92 16.40 -8.69
N LEU A 104 5.01 16.27 -7.95
CA LEU A 104 5.39 17.17 -6.85
C LEU A 104 5.89 18.52 -7.39
N ARG A 105 6.82 18.49 -8.36
CA ARG A 105 7.38 19.69 -9.00
C ARG A 105 6.39 20.42 -9.91
N ASN A 106 5.35 19.72 -10.38
CA ASN A 106 4.46 20.16 -11.47
C ASN A 106 5.23 20.55 -12.75
N LYS A 107 6.28 19.78 -13.07
CA LYS A 107 7.22 20.01 -14.18
C LYS A 107 7.60 18.68 -14.81
N THR A 108 7.64 18.61 -16.14
CA THR A 108 8.21 17.47 -16.88
C THR A 108 9.74 17.53 -16.84
N LEU A 109 10.38 16.45 -17.29
CA LEU A 109 11.85 16.33 -17.27
C LEU A 109 12.48 16.81 -18.58
N THR A 110 13.70 17.34 -18.47
CA THR A 110 14.58 17.68 -19.58
C THR A 110 15.25 16.44 -20.18
N GLU A 111 15.75 16.56 -21.42
CA GLU A 111 16.45 15.44 -22.09
C GLU A 111 17.66 14.92 -21.31
N GLU A 112 18.40 15.78 -20.61
CA GLU A 112 19.58 15.34 -19.85
C GLU A 112 19.18 14.54 -18.59
N GLU A 113 18.15 15.00 -17.86
CA GLU A 113 17.53 14.26 -16.74
C GLU A 113 17.00 12.90 -17.23
N ILE A 114 16.23 12.89 -18.34
CA ILE A 114 15.65 11.68 -18.93
C ILE A 114 16.75 10.70 -19.36
N ALA A 115 17.76 11.15 -20.12
CA ALA A 115 18.84 10.27 -20.59
C ALA A 115 19.58 9.60 -19.42
N THR A 116 19.77 10.32 -18.31
CA THR A 116 20.47 9.85 -17.11
C THR A 116 19.66 8.80 -16.34
N ILE A 117 18.34 9.00 -16.22
CA ILE A 117 17.40 8.01 -15.67
C ILE A 117 17.35 6.78 -16.58
N VAL A 118 17.07 6.97 -17.88
CA VAL A 118 16.96 5.92 -18.91
C VAL A 118 18.22 5.05 -18.97
N GLN A 119 19.43 5.62 -18.86
CA GLN A 119 20.66 4.83 -18.85
C GLN A 119 20.71 3.85 -17.66
N SER A 120 20.22 4.25 -16.49
CA SER A 120 20.15 3.37 -15.30
C SER A 120 19.02 2.34 -15.43
N THR A 121 17.85 2.75 -15.91
CA THR A 121 16.71 1.86 -16.20
C THR A 121 17.09 0.77 -17.21
N LEU A 122 17.83 1.12 -18.27
CA LEU A 122 18.31 0.17 -19.29
C LEU A 122 19.31 -0.84 -18.72
N LYS A 123 20.20 -0.46 -17.79
CA LYS A 123 21.09 -1.41 -17.09
C LYS A 123 20.29 -2.36 -16.19
N GLY A 124 19.21 -1.87 -15.57
CA GLY A 124 18.26 -2.71 -14.84
C GLY A 124 17.56 -3.73 -15.75
N LEU A 125 17.07 -3.29 -16.91
CA LEU A 125 16.43 -4.17 -17.90
C LEU A 125 17.41 -5.18 -18.50
N GLU A 126 18.62 -4.76 -18.88
CA GLU A 126 19.67 -5.66 -19.37
C GLU A 126 19.97 -6.78 -18.37
N TYR A 127 20.12 -6.44 -17.09
CA TYR A 127 20.31 -7.41 -16.01
C TYR A 127 19.12 -8.40 -15.90
N LEU A 128 17.88 -7.90 -15.88
CA LEU A 128 16.69 -8.76 -15.79
C LEU A 128 16.57 -9.68 -17.00
N HIS A 129 16.77 -9.15 -18.21
CA HIS A 129 16.64 -9.87 -19.48
C HIS A 129 17.73 -10.94 -19.61
N PHE A 130 18.96 -10.66 -19.19
CA PHE A 130 20.03 -11.66 -19.05
C PHE A 130 19.65 -12.79 -18.08
N MET A 131 19.06 -12.43 -16.93
CA MET A 131 18.52 -13.37 -15.93
C MET A 131 17.22 -14.07 -16.37
N ARG A 132 16.77 -13.91 -17.63
CA ARG A 132 15.53 -14.46 -18.20
C ARG A 132 14.25 -14.07 -17.42
N LYS A 133 14.29 -12.91 -16.76
CA LYS A 133 13.17 -12.23 -16.12
C LYS A 133 12.67 -11.11 -17.04
N ILE A 134 11.40 -10.75 -16.89
CA ILE A 134 10.77 -9.66 -17.65
C ILE A 134 9.87 -8.88 -16.70
N HIS A 135 9.93 -7.55 -16.74
CA HIS A 135 9.36 -6.68 -15.72
C HIS A 135 7.85 -6.45 -15.88
N ARG A 136 7.34 -6.40 -17.13
CA ARG A 136 5.92 -6.29 -17.52
C ARG A 136 5.20 -4.98 -17.15
N ASP A 137 5.62 -4.29 -16.10
CA ASP A 137 5.04 -3.02 -15.64
C ASP A 137 6.10 -1.91 -15.58
N ILE A 138 6.67 -1.55 -16.74
CA ILE A 138 7.62 -0.42 -16.86
C ILE A 138 6.84 0.87 -17.17
N LYS A 139 6.86 1.79 -16.21
CA LYS A 139 6.23 3.13 -16.22
C LYS A 139 7.01 4.05 -15.27
N ALA A 140 6.82 5.37 -15.35
CA ALA A 140 7.55 6.31 -14.48
C ALA A 140 7.22 6.16 -12.99
N GLY A 141 6.10 5.52 -12.64
CA GLY A 141 5.74 5.14 -11.27
C GLY A 141 6.61 4.00 -10.69
N ASN A 142 7.14 3.11 -11.53
CA ASN A 142 7.90 1.93 -11.09
C ASN A 142 9.42 2.11 -11.26
N ILE A 143 9.85 3.31 -11.63
CA ILE A 143 11.25 3.74 -11.63
C ILE A 143 11.44 4.66 -10.42
N LEU A 144 12.12 4.16 -9.39
CA LEU A 144 12.37 4.90 -8.16
C LEU A 144 13.76 5.55 -8.16
N LEU A 145 13.91 6.69 -7.49
CA LEU A 145 15.18 7.38 -7.31
C LEU A 145 15.58 7.39 -5.82
N ASN A 146 16.82 7.01 -5.52
CA ASN A 146 17.39 7.27 -4.20
C ASN A 146 17.85 8.74 -4.07
N THR A 147 18.23 9.16 -2.87
CA THR A 147 18.67 10.54 -2.57
C THR A 147 19.98 10.97 -3.26
N GLU A 148 20.68 10.03 -3.92
CA GLU A 148 21.94 10.24 -4.65
C GLU A 148 21.73 10.36 -6.17
N GLY A 149 20.49 10.14 -6.66
CA GLY A 149 20.16 10.13 -8.09
C GLY A 149 20.30 8.77 -8.77
N HIS A 150 20.48 7.66 -8.04
CA HIS A 150 20.51 6.33 -8.62
C HIS A 150 19.09 5.80 -8.88
N ALA A 151 18.73 5.66 -10.16
CA ALA A 151 17.44 5.11 -10.56
C ALA A 151 17.42 3.57 -10.51
N LYS A 152 16.31 3.02 -10.02
CA LYS A 152 16.09 1.59 -9.73
C LYS A 152 14.71 1.13 -10.21
N LEU A 153 14.65 -0.10 -10.69
CA LEU A 153 13.41 -0.81 -11.02
C LEU A 153 12.73 -1.37 -9.77
N ALA A 154 11.43 -1.16 -9.63
CA ALA A 154 10.59 -1.55 -8.49
C ALA A 154 9.23 -2.11 -8.96
N ASP A 155 8.45 -2.69 -8.03
CA ASP A 155 7.14 -3.32 -8.27
C ASP A 155 7.14 -4.34 -9.41
N PHE A 156 7.46 -5.58 -9.05
CA PHE A 156 7.49 -6.76 -9.92
C PHE A 156 6.13 -7.50 -9.91
N GLY A 157 5.03 -6.84 -9.54
CA GLY A 157 3.71 -7.44 -9.26
C GLY A 157 3.00 -8.17 -10.41
N VAL A 158 3.54 -8.12 -11.63
CA VAL A 158 3.14 -8.99 -12.76
C VAL A 158 4.29 -9.79 -13.36
N ALA A 159 5.51 -9.61 -12.83
CA ALA A 159 6.73 -10.19 -13.35
C ALA A 159 6.61 -11.71 -13.48
N GLY A 160 7.02 -12.22 -14.63
CA GLY A 160 6.97 -13.63 -14.93
C GLY A 160 8.29 -14.09 -15.50
N GLN A 161 8.79 -15.19 -14.94
CA GLN A 161 9.65 -16.09 -15.68
C GLN A 161 8.96 -16.52 -16.99
N LEU A 162 9.72 -16.95 -17.99
CA LEU A 162 9.26 -17.30 -19.35
C LEU A 162 8.32 -18.54 -19.44
N THR A 163 7.68 -18.96 -18.34
CA THR A 163 6.73 -20.09 -18.29
C THR A 163 5.33 -19.65 -18.73
N VAL A 164 4.87 -20.23 -19.84
CA VAL A 164 3.59 -19.95 -20.49
C VAL A 164 2.46 -20.71 -19.78
N SER A 165 1.73 -20.09 -18.84
CA SER A 165 0.71 -20.82 -18.04
C SER A 165 -0.52 -20.04 -17.49
N LYS A 166 -0.59 -18.70 -17.51
CA LYS A 166 -1.85 -17.95 -17.24
C LYS A 166 -2.27 -17.18 -18.51
N PRO A 167 -3.45 -17.43 -19.11
CA PRO A 167 -4.03 -16.56 -20.14
C PRO A 167 -4.35 -15.18 -19.58
N MET A 168 -4.05 -14.11 -20.32
CA MET A 168 -4.14 -12.74 -19.79
C MET A 168 -5.59 -12.25 -19.74
N THR A 169 -6.46 -12.81 -20.59
CA THR A 169 -7.93 -12.66 -20.53
C THR A 169 -8.56 -12.87 -19.15
N ALA A 170 -7.98 -13.71 -18.28
CA ALA A 170 -8.46 -13.89 -16.89
C ALA A 170 -8.03 -12.76 -15.92
N VAL A 171 -7.09 -11.91 -16.34
CA VAL A 171 -6.47 -10.82 -15.56
C VAL A 171 -6.95 -9.44 -16.05
N CYS A 172 -7.55 -9.37 -17.24
CA CYS A 172 -8.02 -8.12 -17.87
C CYS A 172 -9.21 -7.44 -17.16
N THR A 173 -9.84 -8.05 -16.16
CA THR A 173 -10.94 -7.42 -15.41
C THR A 173 -10.41 -6.46 -14.33
N SER A 174 -10.52 -5.16 -14.64
CA SER A 174 -10.50 -4.01 -13.70
C SER A 174 -9.16 -3.41 -13.24
N VAL A 175 -8.01 -4.04 -13.45
CA VAL A 175 -6.73 -3.54 -12.85
C VAL A 175 -5.78 -2.83 -13.83
N TRP A 176 -5.76 -3.19 -15.11
CA TRP A 176 -4.66 -2.81 -16.01
C TRP A 176 -4.89 -1.54 -16.84
N THR A 177 -3.95 -0.61 -16.74
CA THR A 177 -3.91 0.62 -17.53
C THR A 177 -3.00 0.41 -18.76
N PRO A 178 -3.55 0.25 -19.98
CA PRO A 178 -2.85 -0.42 -21.08
C PRO A 178 -1.83 0.44 -21.83
N PHE A 179 -1.64 1.72 -21.45
CA PHE A 179 -0.92 2.70 -22.26
C PHE A 179 0.57 2.37 -22.47
N TRP A 180 1.19 1.64 -21.54
CA TRP A 180 2.58 1.16 -21.64
C TRP A 180 2.72 -0.23 -22.27
N MET A 181 1.63 -0.95 -22.55
CA MET A 181 1.69 -2.32 -23.09
C MET A 181 2.13 -2.32 -24.56
N ALA A 182 2.97 -3.30 -24.94
CA ALA A 182 3.39 -3.47 -26.32
C ALA A 182 2.32 -4.19 -27.17
N PRO A 183 2.29 -4.00 -28.51
CA PRO A 183 1.28 -4.58 -29.39
C PRO A 183 1.11 -6.09 -29.23
N GLU A 184 2.23 -6.84 -29.19
CA GLU A 184 2.24 -8.30 -29.08
C GLU A 184 1.67 -8.82 -27.75
N VAL A 185 1.78 -8.02 -26.67
CA VAL A 185 1.21 -8.31 -25.35
C VAL A 185 -0.31 -8.25 -25.42
N ILE A 186 -0.84 -7.18 -26.03
CA ILE A 186 -2.27 -6.92 -26.17
C ILE A 186 -2.93 -7.97 -27.10
N GLN A 187 -2.20 -8.46 -28.10
CA GLN A 187 -2.70 -9.45 -29.06
C GLN A 187 -2.55 -10.91 -28.59
N GLU A 188 -2.00 -11.15 -27.38
CA GLU A 188 -1.69 -12.49 -26.83
C GLU A 188 -0.81 -13.38 -27.77
N ILE A 189 -0.09 -12.79 -28.73
CA ILE A 189 0.72 -13.51 -29.74
C ILE A 189 1.96 -14.19 -29.12
N GLY A 190 2.40 -13.71 -27.97
CA GLY A 190 3.57 -14.17 -27.24
C GLY A 190 4.23 -13.01 -26.51
N TYR A 191 4.99 -13.31 -25.46
CA TYR A 191 5.59 -12.30 -24.60
C TYR A 191 7.08 -12.58 -24.40
N ASN A 192 7.92 -11.57 -24.66
CA ASN A 192 9.39 -11.67 -24.59
C ASN A 192 9.99 -10.42 -23.93
N CYS A 193 11.31 -10.45 -23.71
CA CYS A 193 12.03 -9.40 -22.99
C CYS A 193 11.89 -8.00 -23.61
N VAL A 194 11.78 -7.89 -24.95
CA VAL A 194 11.69 -6.57 -25.60
C VAL A 194 10.32 -5.90 -25.49
N ALA A 195 9.32 -6.55 -24.89
CA ALA A 195 8.10 -5.86 -24.47
C ALA A 195 8.37 -4.75 -23.44
N ASP A 196 9.28 -4.98 -22.48
CA ASP A 196 9.73 -3.95 -21.52
C ASP A 196 10.36 -2.74 -22.23
N ILE A 197 10.96 -2.93 -23.41
CA ILE A 197 11.60 -1.86 -24.20
C ILE A 197 10.56 -0.96 -24.87
N TRP A 198 9.43 -1.51 -25.34
CA TRP A 198 8.32 -0.69 -25.78
C TRP A 198 7.77 0.14 -24.62
N SER A 199 7.56 -0.50 -23.46
CA SER A 199 7.09 0.18 -22.24
C SER A 199 8.06 1.27 -21.78
N LEU A 200 9.38 1.07 -21.91
CA LEU A 200 10.40 2.11 -21.71
C LEU A 200 10.27 3.26 -22.72
N GLY A 201 9.99 2.96 -24.00
CA GLY A 201 9.71 3.99 -25.02
C GLY A 201 8.50 4.85 -24.70
N ILE A 202 7.42 4.23 -24.17
CA ILE A 202 6.26 4.96 -23.64
C ILE A 202 6.63 5.77 -22.40
N THR A 203 7.43 5.21 -21.49
CA THR A 203 7.91 5.88 -20.27
C THR A 203 8.79 7.10 -20.58
N ALA A 204 9.56 7.06 -21.68
CA ALA A 204 10.32 8.20 -22.16
C ALA A 204 9.42 9.37 -22.60
N ILE A 205 8.30 9.08 -23.29
CA ILE A 205 7.29 10.08 -23.62
C ILE A 205 6.55 10.56 -22.35
N GLU A 206 6.26 9.67 -21.40
CA GLU A 206 5.66 10.01 -20.10
C GLU A 206 6.50 11.02 -19.31
N MET A 207 7.82 10.81 -19.20
CA MET A 207 8.72 11.75 -18.50
C MET A 207 8.83 13.10 -19.21
N ALA A 208 8.77 13.11 -20.55
CA ALA A 208 8.88 14.29 -21.39
C ALA A 208 7.59 15.13 -21.44
N GLU A 209 6.42 14.48 -21.44
CA GLU A 209 5.09 15.10 -21.66
C GLU A 209 4.13 14.98 -20.48
N GLY A 210 4.60 14.47 -19.33
CA GLY A 210 3.89 14.36 -18.06
C GLY A 210 2.83 13.24 -17.98
N LYS A 211 2.56 12.56 -19.10
CA LYS A 211 1.62 11.44 -19.22
C LYS A 211 1.87 10.67 -20.52
N PRO A 212 1.62 9.35 -20.57
CA PRO A 212 1.86 8.54 -21.78
C PRO A 212 0.91 8.92 -22.93
N PRO A 213 1.21 8.47 -24.16
CA PRO A 213 0.25 8.51 -25.26
C PRO A 213 -1.08 7.84 -24.88
N TYR A 214 -2.18 8.41 -25.38
CA TYR A 214 -3.55 7.94 -25.13
C TYR A 214 -4.04 8.00 -23.66
N ALA A 215 -3.32 8.64 -22.73
CA ALA A 215 -3.74 8.77 -21.33
C ALA A 215 -5.16 9.35 -21.14
N ASP A 216 -5.60 10.25 -22.03
CA ASP A 216 -6.94 10.87 -22.01
C ASP A 216 -8.03 10.01 -22.68
N ILE A 217 -7.68 8.79 -23.13
CA ILE A 217 -8.58 7.87 -23.85
C ILE A 217 -8.94 6.70 -22.95
N HIS A 218 -10.23 6.36 -22.91
CA HIS A 218 -10.75 5.23 -22.14
C HIS A 218 -9.95 3.92 -22.44
N PRO A 219 -9.44 3.19 -21.42
CA PRO A 219 -8.55 2.04 -21.59
C PRO A 219 -8.96 1.02 -22.67
N MET A 220 -10.23 0.60 -22.69
CA MET A 220 -10.76 -0.32 -23.70
C MET A 220 -10.57 0.13 -25.16
N ARG A 221 -10.52 1.45 -25.41
CA ARG A 221 -10.26 2.00 -26.76
C ARG A 221 -8.77 2.05 -27.07
N ALA A 222 -7.91 2.30 -26.07
CA ALA A 222 -6.46 2.23 -26.24
C ALA A 222 -5.99 0.80 -26.60
N ILE A 223 -6.62 -0.23 -26.02
CA ILE A 223 -6.40 -1.65 -26.36
C ILE A 223 -6.55 -1.91 -27.87
N PHE A 224 -7.56 -1.34 -28.54
CA PHE A 224 -7.69 -1.48 -30.00
C PHE A 224 -6.73 -0.57 -30.78
N MET A 225 -6.40 0.61 -30.25
CA MET A 225 -5.56 1.60 -30.94
C MET A 225 -4.08 1.23 -30.97
N ILE A 226 -3.51 0.67 -29.90
CA ILE A 226 -2.07 0.37 -29.81
C ILE A 226 -1.61 -0.67 -30.87
N PRO A 227 -2.32 -1.80 -31.10
CA PRO A 227 -1.94 -2.76 -32.14
C PRO A 227 -2.27 -2.30 -33.56
N THR A 228 -3.17 -1.33 -33.76
CA THR A 228 -3.61 -0.90 -35.10
C THR A 228 -2.88 0.34 -35.63
N ASN A 229 -2.79 1.41 -34.83
CA ASN A 229 -2.16 2.67 -35.21
C ASN A 229 -0.65 2.54 -35.50
N PRO A 230 -0.03 3.51 -36.21
CA PRO A 230 1.42 3.67 -36.18
C PRO A 230 1.94 3.88 -34.74
N PRO A 231 3.24 3.65 -34.47
CA PRO A 231 3.86 4.00 -33.20
C PRO A 231 3.56 5.45 -32.79
N PRO A 232 3.28 5.73 -31.50
CA PRO A 232 3.12 7.10 -31.04
C PRO A 232 4.46 7.85 -31.05
N THR A 233 4.39 9.15 -31.27
CA THR A 233 5.51 10.09 -31.18
C THR A 233 5.15 11.21 -30.20
N PHE A 234 6.10 12.09 -29.89
CA PHE A 234 5.81 13.33 -29.17
C PHE A 234 4.71 14.16 -29.86
N ARG A 235 3.87 14.83 -29.07
CA ARG A 235 2.82 15.79 -29.51
C ARG A 235 3.42 17.02 -30.20
N ARG A 236 4.67 17.32 -29.85
CA ARG A 236 5.52 18.38 -30.40
C ARG A 236 6.92 17.82 -30.66
N PRO A 237 7.20 17.23 -31.83
CA PRO A 237 8.52 16.73 -32.16
C PRO A 237 9.59 17.83 -32.22
N GLU A 238 9.19 19.07 -32.53
CA GLU A 238 10.08 20.21 -32.79
C GLU A 238 10.81 20.77 -31.56
N ILE A 239 10.46 20.32 -30.35
CA ILE A 239 11.14 20.69 -29.10
C ILE A 239 12.12 19.64 -28.59
N TRP A 240 12.25 18.50 -29.28
CA TRP A 240 13.10 17.37 -28.87
C TRP A 240 14.21 17.12 -29.89
N SER A 241 15.37 16.63 -29.42
CA SER A 241 16.51 16.34 -30.28
C SER A 241 16.26 15.14 -31.20
N ASP A 242 16.97 15.10 -32.33
CA ASP A 242 17.00 13.93 -33.23
C ASP A 242 17.45 12.66 -32.47
N ASN A 243 18.36 12.80 -31.52
CA ASN A 243 18.86 11.69 -30.69
C ASN A 243 17.77 11.14 -29.76
N PHE A 244 16.98 11.99 -29.12
CA PHE A 244 15.88 11.53 -28.26
C PHE A 244 14.71 10.96 -29.08
N THR A 245 14.42 11.58 -30.22
CA THR A 245 13.38 11.13 -31.16
C THR A 245 13.72 9.78 -31.79
N ASP A 246 14.97 9.55 -32.21
CA ASP A 246 15.37 8.24 -32.74
C ASP A 246 15.46 7.17 -31.64
N PHE A 247 15.86 7.53 -30.42
CA PHE A 247 15.83 6.62 -29.27
C PHE A 247 14.40 6.09 -29.02
N VAL A 248 13.42 6.98 -28.92
CA VAL A 248 12.00 6.60 -28.73
C VAL A 248 11.49 5.77 -29.91
N LYS A 249 11.87 6.11 -31.14
CA LYS A 249 11.54 5.35 -32.36
C LYS A 249 12.14 3.94 -32.38
N GLN A 250 13.37 3.73 -31.88
CA GLN A 250 13.97 2.39 -31.76
C GLN A 250 13.35 1.55 -30.63
N CYS A 251 12.82 2.19 -29.58
CA CYS A 251 12.01 1.53 -28.56
C CYS A 251 10.63 1.12 -29.08
N LEU A 252 9.95 1.98 -29.85
CA LEU A 252 8.55 1.81 -30.27
C LEU A 252 8.38 1.10 -31.62
N VAL A 253 9.22 0.11 -31.91
CA VAL A 253 9.07 -0.76 -33.09
C VAL A 253 7.97 -1.81 -32.83
N LYS A 254 6.98 -1.92 -33.71
CA LYS A 254 5.81 -2.81 -33.49
C LYS A 254 6.13 -4.29 -33.63
N SER A 255 7.01 -4.69 -34.56
CA SER A 255 7.54 -6.05 -34.62
C SER A 255 8.57 -6.23 -33.50
N PRO A 256 8.36 -7.12 -32.51
CA PRO A 256 9.32 -7.34 -31.45
C PRO A 256 10.63 -7.97 -31.96
N GLU A 257 10.60 -8.67 -33.10
CA GLU A 257 11.80 -9.23 -33.76
C GLU A 257 12.74 -8.14 -34.30
N GLN A 258 12.20 -6.94 -34.56
CA GLN A 258 12.92 -5.77 -35.07
C GLN A 258 13.17 -4.70 -33.99
N ARG A 259 12.64 -4.87 -32.78
CA ARG A 259 12.77 -3.92 -31.67
C ARG A 259 14.14 -4.07 -31.01
N ALA A 260 14.77 -2.94 -30.69
CA ALA A 260 16.09 -2.95 -30.07
C ALA A 260 16.07 -3.60 -28.67
N THR A 261 17.15 -4.24 -28.27
CA THR A 261 17.34 -4.78 -26.92
C THR A 261 17.93 -3.73 -25.96
N ALA A 262 17.84 -3.98 -24.65
CA ALA A 262 18.46 -3.10 -23.64
C ALA A 262 19.96 -2.86 -23.91
N THR A 263 20.71 -3.93 -24.23
CA THR A 263 22.13 -3.89 -24.59
C THR A 263 22.42 -3.02 -25.82
N GLN A 264 21.55 -3.07 -26.84
CA GLN A 264 21.69 -2.24 -28.04
C GLN A 264 21.38 -0.77 -27.72
N LEU A 265 20.33 -0.50 -26.95
CA LEU A 265 19.93 0.85 -26.56
C LEU A 265 20.93 1.53 -25.61
N LEU A 266 21.66 0.77 -24.78
CA LEU A 266 22.81 1.28 -24.02
C LEU A 266 23.95 1.80 -24.92
N GLN A 267 23.98 1.41 -26.20
CA GLN A 267 24.93 1.92 -27.18
C GLN A 267 24.41 3.13 -27.98
N HIS A 268 23.14 3.51 -27.81
CA HIS A 268 22.47 4.59 -28.54
C HIS A 268 23.07 5.97 -28.20
N PRO A 269 23.23 6.91 -29.16
CA PRO A 269 23.79 8.24 -28.91
C PRO A 269 23.20 8.96 -27.70
N PHE A 270 21.87 9.08 -27.63
CA PHE A 270 21.13 9.69 -26.50
C PHE A 270 21.57 9.15 -25.13
N VAL A 271 21.69 7.82 -25.01
CA VAL A 271 22.01 7.12 -23.76
C VAL A 271 23.51 7.20 -23.43
N LYS A 272 24.37 7.27 -24.45
CA LYS A 272 25.81 7.52 -24.30
C LYS A 272 26.14 8.98 -23.95
N SER A 273 25.32 9.94 -24.37
CA SER A 273 25.46 11.36 -24.01
C SER A 273 24.90 11.74 -22.64
N ALA A 274 24.25 10.80 -21.94
CA ALA A 274 23.72 10.99 -20.60
C ALA A 274 24.82 11.43 -19.61
N LYS A 275 24.45 12.28 -18.64
CA LYS A 275 25.41 12.82 -17.66
C LYS A 275 25.60 11.84 -16.50
N GLY A 276 26.47 12.22 -15.55
CA GLY A 276 26.50 11.58 -14.24
C GLY A 276 25.24 11.93 -13.43
N VAL A 277 24.83 11.01 -12.53
CA VAL A 277 23.63 11.14 -11.68
C VAL A 277 23.59 12.42 -10.83
N SER A 278 24.72 13.10 -10.66
CA SER A 278 24.81 14.39 -9.97
C SER A 278 23.89 15.48 -10.55
N ILE A 279 23.55 15.42 -11.85
CA ILE A 279 22.58 16.39 -12.43
C ILE A 279 21.17 16.17 -11.86
N LEU A 280 20.87 14.98 -11.35
CA LEU A 280 19.57 14.66 -10.78
C LEU A 280 19.40 15.21 -9.36
N ARG A 281 20.45 15.79 -8.77
CA ARG A 281 20.41 16.28 -7.40
C ARG A 281 19.43 17.44 -7.21
N ASP A 282 19.36 18.35 -8.17
CA ASP A 282 18.55 19.57 -7.99
C ASP A 282 17.05 19.31 -8.11
N LEU A 283 16.59 18.44 -9.02
CA LEU A 283 15.17 18.02 -9.04
C LEU A 283 14.78 17.14 -7.84
N ILE A 284 15.72 16.32 -7.34
CA ILE A 284 15.48 15.49 -6.16
C ILE A 284 15.35 16.37 -4.91
N ASN A 285 16.25 17.35 -4.74
CA ASN A 285 16.12 18.36 -3.69
C ASN A 285 14.79 19.13 -3.81
N GLU A 286 14.43 19.63 -4.99
CA GLU A 286 13.17 20.36 -5.22
C GLU A 286 11.94 19.51 -4.88
N ALA A 287 11.92 18.23 -5.29
CA ALA A 287 10.80 17.33 -5.00
C ALA A 287 10.70 16.96 -3.51
N MET A 288 11.82 16.69 -2.83
CA MET A 288 11.83 16.37 -1.40
C MET A 288 11.45 17.59 -0.53
N ASP A 289 11.93 18.79 -0.89
CA ASP A 289 11.62 20.03 -0.19
C ASP A 289 10.13 20.42 -0.35
N ILE A 290 9.54 20.18 -1.52
CA ILE A 290 8.09 20.27 -1.74
C ILE A 290 7.33 19.19 -0.94
N LYS A 291 7.82 17.95 -0.88
CA LYS A 291 7.17 16.87 -0.10
C LYS A 291 7.13 17.24 1.39
N LEU A 292 8.26 17.63 1.96
CA LEU A 292 8.37 18.03 3.36
C LEU A 292 7.40 19.18 3.69
N LYS A 293 7.37 20.24 2.87
CA LYS A 293 6.47 21.39 3.08
C LYS A 293 4.99 21.02 3.02
N ARG A 294 4.60 20.01 2.24
CA ARG A 294 3.23 19.48 2.23
C ARG A 294 2.93 18.67 3.50
N GLN A 295 3.88 17.88 4.00
CA GLN A 295 3.73 17.12 5.24
C GLN A 295 3.65 18.04 6.45
N GLU A 296 4.50 19.08 6.54
CA GLU A 296 4.42 20.09 7.59
C GLU A 296 3.14 20.92 7.55
N ALA A 297 2.56 21.16 6.37
CA ALA A 297 1.28 21.86 6.23
C ALA A 297 0.13 20.97 6.67
N GLN A 298 0.09 19.72 6.19
CA GLN A 298 -0.96 18.76 6.58
C GLN A 298 -0.93 18.42 8.07
N GLN A 299 0.25 18.37 8.70
CA GLN A 299 0.34 18.23 10.16
C GLN A 299 -0.25 19.46 10.87
N ARG A 300 0.09 20.68 10.43
CA ARG A 300 -0.46 21.92 11.01
C ARG A 300 -1.97 22.08 10.80
N GLU A 301 -2.53 21.56 9.71
CA GLU A 301 -3.98 21.50 9.49
C GLU A 301 -4.64 20.57 10.52
N LEU A 302 -4.06 19.40 10.79
CA LEU A 302 -4.54 18.48 11.85
C LEU A 302 -4.37 19.06 13.26
N ASP A 303 -3.22 19.67 13.55
CA ASP A 303 -2.94 20.30 14.85
C ASP A 303 -3.94 21.44 15.16
N GLN A 304 -4.43 22.15 14.12
CA GLN A 304 -5.42 23.22 14.25
C GLN A 304 -6.85 22.70 14.41
N ASP A 305 -7.23 21.65 13.69
CA ASP A 305 -8.53 20.99 13.90
C ASP A 305 -8.68 20.48 15.36
N ASP A 306 -7.60 20.01 15.99
CA ASP A 306 -7.61 19.56 17.40
C ASP A 306 -7.71 20.72 18.42
N GLU A 307 -7.16 21.91 18.11
CA GLU A 307 -7.25 23.14 18.92
C GLU A 307 -8.64 23.80 18.81
N GLU A 308 -9.22 23.96 17.61
CA GLU A 308 -10.57 24.55 17.45
C GLU A 308 -11.64 23.66 18.14
N ASN A 309 -11.50 22.33 18.08
CA ASN A 309 -12.33 21.38 18.86
C ASN A 309 -12.05 21.41 20.39
N SER A 310 -11.21 22.31 20.90
CA SER A 310 -10.96 22.49 22.35
C SER A 310 -11.51 23.81 22.90
N GLU A 311 -11.67 24.85 22.07
CA GLU A 311 -12.18 26.15 22.55
C GLU A 311 -13.71 26.22 22.63
N GLU A 312 -14.47 25.38 21.91
CA GLU A 312 -15.95 25.41 22.00
C GLU A 312 -16.49 24.91 23.37
N ASP A 313 -15.78 23.99 24.05
CA ASP A 313 -16.23 23.35 25.29
C ASP A 313 -16.13 24.24 26.56
N GLU A 314 -15.34 25.33 26.57
CA GLU A 314 -15.17 26.19 27.77
C GLU A 314 -16.23 27.32 27.92
N THR A 315 -17.23 27.41 27.04
CA THR A 315 -18.08 28.63 26.94
C THR A 315 -19.46 28.61 27.64
N ASP A 316 -19.88 27.53 28.30
CA ASP A 316 -21.02 27.57 29.25
C ASP A 316 -20.62 27.19 30.68
N SER A 317 -20.32 28.20 31.49
CA SER A 317 -20.20 28.07 32.95
C SER A 317 -20.60 29.34 33.71
N GLY A 318 -21.91 29.56 33.80
CA GLY A 318 -22.51 30.13 35.02
C GLY A 318 -22.52 31.66 35.17
N THR A 319 -23.43 32.34 34.45
CA THR A 319 -23.77 33.76 34.74
C THR A 319 -24.57 33.89 36.05
N MET A 320 -23.86 33.89 37.18
CA MET A 320 -24.41 34.17 38.52
C MET A 320 -24.50 35.68 38.80
N VAL A 321 -25.66 36.28 38.51
CA VAL A 321 -25.94 37.69 38.86
C VAL A 321 -26.19 37.82 40.37
N ARG A 322 -25.52 38.78 41.02
CA ARG A 322 -25.57 38.97 42.48
C ARG A 322 -26.83 39.70 42.95
N ALA A 323 -27.18 39.45 44.22
CA ALA A 323 -28.41 39.93 44.86
C ALA A 323 -28.47 41.44 45.11
N SER A 324 -29.71 41.93 45.30
CA SER A 324 -30.08 43.12 46.05
C SER A 324 -31.25 42.73 46.98
N GLY A 325 -31.37 43.34 48.16
CA GLY A 325 -32.03 42.70 49.31
C GLY A 325 -33.36 43.30 49.80
N ASP A 326 -33.59 43.04 51.10
CA ASP A 326 -34.71 43.43 51.99
C ASP A 326 -36.01 42.57 52.03
N GLU A 327 -36.69 42.72 53.17
CA GLU A 327 -38.00 42.19 53.62
C GLU A 327 -38.17 40.68 53.98
N THR A 328 -37.80 40.38 55.23
CA THR A 328 -38.60 39.64 56.25
C THR A 328 -39.49 38.43 55.87
N GLY A 329 -39.19 37.26 56.45
CA GLY A 329 -40.13 36.12 56.50
C GLY A 329 -39.76 35.01 57.52
N THR A 330 -40.46 34.93 58.65
CA THR A 330 -40.15 33.99 59.75
C THR A 330 -41.06 32.76 59.78
N ILE A 331 -40.53 31.54 59.67
CA ILE A 331 -41.14 30.29 60.18
C ILE A 331 -40.08 29.35 60.79
N ARG A 332 -40.45 28.60 61.84
CA ARG A 332 -39.68 27.51 62.48
C ARG A 332 -40.44 26.17 62.40
N ALA A 333 -39.73 25.06 62.16
CA ALA A 333 -39.94 23.74 62.76
C ALA A 333 -38.72 22.85 62.41
N VAL A 334 -37.97 22.12 63.26
CA VAL A 334 -38.08 21.35 64.53
C VAL A 334 -38.24 19.82 64.39
N ASN A 335 -37.16 19.10 64.72
CA ASN A 335 -37.06 17.70 65.20
C ASN A 335 -37.46 16.57 64.21
N THR A 336 -37.15 15.27 64.38
CA THR A 336 -36.68 14.46 65.54
C THR A 336 -35.54 13.46 65.21
N LEU A 337 -34.93 12.86 66.25
CA LEU A 337 -33.88 11.81 66.23
C LEU A 337 -34.46 10.39 66.40
N SER A 338 -33.72 9.35 65.97
CA SER A 338 -33.66 8.03 66.66
C SER A 338 -32.53 7.10 66.17
N ASP A 339 -31.82 6.47 67.10
CA ASP A 339 -31.02 5.22 66.96
C ASP A 339 -31.93 4.02 66.52
N GLY A 340 -31.53 2.75 66.31
CA GLY A 340 -30.31 1.95 66.50
C GLY A 340 -30.71 0.47 66.77
N ALA A 341 -29.86 -0.58 66.78
CA ALA A 341 -28.47 -0.78 66.36
C ALA A 341 -28.15 -2.32 66.26
N ASN A 342 -26.97 -2.68 65.72
CA ASN A 342 -26.22 -3.96 65.73
C ASN A 342 -26.89 -5.33 66.03
N THR A 343 -26.53 -6.35 65.23
CA THR A 343 -25.95 -7.61 65.78
C THR A 343 -25.15 -8.41 64.72
N MET A 344 -24.16 -9.22 65.16
CA MET A 344 -23.42 -10.19 64.34
C MET A 344 -23.75 -11.63 64.78
N ILE A 345 -23.59 -12.63 63.89
CA ILE A 345 -23.26 -14.03 64.22
C ILE A 345 -22.32 -14.58 63.13
N GLU A 346 -21.34 -15.42 63.51
CA GLU A 346 -20.37 -16.10 62.64
C GLU A 346 -20.79 -17.55 62.31
N HIS A 347 -20.19 -18.16 61.27
CA HIS A 347 -19.76 -19.56 61.38
C HIS A 347 -18.61 -19.94 60.42
N ASP A 348 -17.81 -20.93 60.84
CA ASP A 348 -16.56 -21.43 60.23
C ASP A 348 -16.78 -22.63 59.26
N GLY A 349 -15.79 -22.93 58.38
CA GLY A 349 -15.88 -24.05 57.42
C GLY A 349 -14.80 -24.25 56.33
N THR A 350 -13.50 -24.19 56.66
CA THR A 350 -12.35 -24.90 56.02
C THR A 350 -12.35 -25.33 54.52
N LEU A 351 -11.31 -24.93 53.75
CA LEU A 351 -10.40 -25.84 52.99
C LEU A 351 -9.26 -25.11 52.24
N GLU A 352 -8.07 -25.71 52.21
CA GLU A 352 -6.88 -25.27 51.43
C GLU A 352 -6.50 -26.31 50.36
N SER A 353 -5.98 -25.87 49.19
CA SER A 353 -4.80 -26.48 48.53
C SER A 353 -4.34 -25.69 47.28
N GLN A 354 -3.09 -25.20 47.33
CA GLN A 354 -1.95 -25.50 46.45
C GLN A 354 -2.16 -25.54 44.91
N LEU A 355 -1.45 -24.73 44.10
CA LEU A 355 -0.01 -24.78 43.75
C LEU A 355 0.45 -26.09 43.07
N GLY A 356 1.00 -25.99 41.85
CA GLY A 356 1.51 -27.13 41.10
C GLY A 356 2.21 -26.77 39.78
N THR A 357 3.42 -26.21 39.84
CA THR A 357 4.36 -26.22 38.70
C THR A 357 5.13 -27.53 38.71
N MET A 358 5.32 -28.19 37.56
CA MET A 358 6.34 -29.24 37.45
C MET A 358 6.92 -29.38 36.04
N VAL A 359 8.24 -29.45 35.98
CA VAL A 359 9.05 -29.89 34.85
C VAL A 359 9.67 -31.23 35.24
N ILE A 360 9.69 -32.22 34.34
CA ILE A 360 10.46 -33.46 34.48
C ILE A 360 11.15 -33.76 33.14
N ASN A 361 12.37 -34.28 33.21
CA ASN A 361 13.24 -34.73 32.10
C ASN A 361 13.93 -36.03 32.55
N THR A 362 14.79 -36.66 31.73
CA THR A 362 15.56 -37.93 31.97
C THR A 362 14.69 -39.21 31.96
N GLU A 363 14.85 -40.22 31.07
CA GLU A 363 16.03 -40.92 30.46
C GLU A 363 16.75 -41.88 31.45
N GLU A 364 17.24 -43.09 31.13
CA GLU A 364 17.31 -43.93 29.88
C GLU A 364 16.09 -44.90 29.70
N GLU A 365 16.02 -46.10 29.06
CA GLU A 365 16.83 -47.07 28.23
C GLU A 365 15.79 -47.90 27.35
N GLU A 366 15.95 -48.97 26.51
CA GLU A 366 16.96 -49.98 26.08
C GLU A 366 16.72 -50.38 24.56
N GLU A 367 16.70 -51.68 24.15
CA GLU A 367 16.68 -52.16 22.72
C GLU A 367 15.68 -53.30 22.39
N GLU A 368 15.22 -53.39 21.13
CA GLU A 368 15.44 -54.57 20.23
C GLU A 368 15.15 -54.19 18.75
N GLY A 369 15.86 -54.76 17.76
CA GLY A 369 15.91 -54.19 16.39
C GLY A 369 15.67 -55.15 15.21
N THR A 370 15.54 -54.60 13.99
CA THR A 370 15.71 -55.37 12.73
C THR A 370 16.05 -54.46 11.55
N MET A 371 17.08 -54.82 10.77
CA MET A 371 17.58 -54.00 9.65
C MET A 371 16.74 -54.14 8.37
N LYS A 372 16.38 -53.02 7.73
CA LYS A 372 16.14 -52.95 6.27
C LYS A 372 16.75 -51.68 5.68
N ARG A 373 17.59 -51.84 4.67
CA ARG A 373 18.19 -50.74 3.89
C ARG A 373 17.12 -50.01 3.07
N ARG A 374 17.26 -48.69 2.93
CA ARG A 374 16.69 -47.91 1.82
C ARG A 374 17.51 -46.64 1.58
N ASP A 375 17.41 -46.14 0.35
CA ASP A 375 18.38 -45.22 -0.24
C ASP A 375 18.23 -43.78 0.25
N GLU A 376 19.36 -43.10 0.42
CA GLU A 376 19.43 -41.70 0.79
C GLU A 376 18.92 -40.81 -0.36
N THR A 377 17.81 -40.11 -0.12
CA THR A 377 17.41 -38.96 -0.93
C THR A 377 17.21 -37.77 0.00
N MET A 378 18.20 -36.87 0.05
CA MET A 378 18.07 -35.60 0.76
C MET A 378 17.00 -34.75 0.07
N GLN A 379 15.80 -34.72 0.65
CA GLN A 379 14.80 -33.72 0.26
C GLN A 379 15.20 -32.36 0.84
N PRO A 380 15.00 -31.24 0.10
CA PRO A 380 15.13 -29.91 0.69
C PRO A 380 14.10 -29.75 1.81
N ALA A 381 14.51 -29.19 2.94
CA ALA A 381 13.62 -28.97 4.08
C ALA A 381 12.41 -28.11 3.66
N ARG A 382 11.20 -28.63 3.89
CA ARG A 382 9.96 -27.87 3.66
C ARG A 382 9.83 -26.79 4.74
N PRO A 383 9.62 -25.52 4.40
CA PRO A 383 9.31 -24.49 5.39
C PRO A 383 8.00 -24.83 6.12
N SER A 384 7.98 -24.65 7.44
CA SER A 384 6.82 -24.92 8.31
C SER A 384 5.55 -24.17 7.89
N PHE A 385 5.67 -23.04 7.18
CA PHE A 385 4.50 -22.30 6.70
C PHE A 385 3.61 -23.13 5.77
N LEU A 386 4.15 -24.03 4.93
CA LEU A 386 3.32 -24.85 4.03
C LEU A 386 2.33 -25.75 4.79
N GLU A 387 2.75 -26.26 5.95
CA GLU A 387 1.98 -27.20 6.76
C GLU A 387 0.74 -26.51 7.37
N TYR A 388 0.84 -25.22 7.69
CA TYR A 388 -0.28 -24.37 8.10
C TYR A 388 -1.29 -24.13 6.96
N PHE A 389 -0.83 -23.97 5.71
CA PHE A 389 -1.74 -23.76 4.57
C PHE A 389 -2.52 -25.02 4.19
N GLU A 390 -1.93 -26.21 4.22
CA GLU A 390 -2.68 -27.48 4.03
C GLU A 390 -3.78 -27.67 5.10
N GLN A 391 -3.69 -26.99 6.25
CA GLN A 391 -4.71 -27.01 7.29
C GLN A 391 -5.81 -25.97 7.03
N LYS A 392 -5.48 -24.72 6.67
CA LYS A 392 -6.47 -23.69 6.31
C LYS A 392 -7.21 -23.93 4.99
N GLU A 393 -6.61 -24.60 4.01
CA GLU A 393 -7.30 -25.00 2.76
C GLU A 393 -8.50 -25.94 3.01
N LYS A 394 -8.54 -26.63 4.16
CA LYS A 394 -9.67 -27.48 4.58
C LYS A 394 -10.79 -26.69 5.26
N GLU A 395 -10.49 -25.53 5.84
CA GLU A 395 -11.45 -24.67 6.53
C GLU A 395 -12.17 -23.71 5.56
N ASN A 396 -11.44 -23.16 4.58
CA ASN A 396 -11.96 -22.16 3.63
C ASN A 396 -12.99 -22.69 2.61
N GLN A 397 -13.26 -23.99 2.54
CA GLN A 397 -14.22 -24.57 1.58
C GLN A 397 -15.70 -24.38 1.96
N ILE A 398 -16.01 -23.80 3.12
CA ILE A 398 -17.37 -23.83 3.71
C ILE A 398 -18.17 -22.52 3.52
N ASN A 399 -17.54 -21.36 3.35
CA ASN A 399 -18.25 -20.07 3.28
C ASN A 399 -17.85 -19.21 2.07
N THR A 400 -18.80 -18.94 1.18
CA THR A 400 -18.65 -17.93 0.12
C THR A 400 -20.01 -17.34 -0.27
N PHE A 401 -20.27 -16.07 0.05
CA PHE A 401 -21.20 -15.20 -0.69
C PHE A 401 -20.91 -13.73 -0.38
N GLY A 402 -20.35 -13.02 -1.36
CA GLY A 402 -19.71 -11.71 -1.15
C GLY A 402 -20.61 -10.48 -1.24
N LYS A 403 -19.98 -9.29 -1.31
CA LYS A 403 -20.61 -7.99 -1.55
C LYS A 403 -19.68 -7.05 -2.32
N ASN A 404 -20.23 -6.37 -3.33
CA ASN A 404 -19.64 -5.19 -3.96
C ASN A 404 -20.44 -3.95 -3.57
N VAL A 405 -19.79 -2.87 -3.12
CA VAL A 405 -20.27 -1.49 -3.30
C VAL A 405 -19.06 -0.57 -3.48
N SER A 406 -19.11 0.33 -4.47
CA SER A 406 -18.09 1.36 -4.70
C SER A 406 -18.36 2.61 -3.86
N GLY A 407 -17.31 3.24 -3.35
CA GLY A 407 -17.38 4.50 -2.60
C GLY A 407 -17.11 5.73 -3.48
N GLN A 408 -17.79 6.83 -3.17
CA GLN A 408 -17.18 8.17 -3.10
C GLN A 408 -18.17 9.21 -2.54
N THR A 409 -17.74 9.91 -1.49
CA THR A 409 -18.00 11.33 -1.17
C THR A 409 -17.02 11.69 -0.04
N LYS A 410 -16.29 12.81 -0.17
CA LYS A 410 -15.52 13.40 0.94
C LYS A 410 -16.39 14.39 1.71
N ASN A 411 -16.17 14.52 3.01
CA ASN A 411 -16.27 15.77 3.79
C ASN A 411 -15.65 15.55 5.19
N SER A 412 -15.38 16.64 5.91
CA SER A 412 -14.55 16.69 7.12
C SER A 412 -15.06 15.88 8.32
N SER A 413 -14.24 14.92 8.73
CA SER A 413 -13.97 14.51 10.12
C SER A 413 -12.99 13.33 10.01
N ASP A 414 -11.67 13.59 10.06
CA ASP A 414 -10.66 12.61 9.62
C ASP A 414 -10.34 11.51 10.66
N TRP A 415 -11.15 11.42 11.72
CA TRP A 415 -11.24 10.23 12.56
C TRP A 415 -12.31 9.27 12.02
N LYS A 416 -11.90 8.04 11.70
CA LYS A 416 -12.80 6.91 11.45
C LYS A 416 -12.27 5.68 12.15
N VAL A 417 -13.16 4.93 12.80
CA VAL A 417 -12.81 3.64 13.39
C VAL A 417 -12.25 2.73 12.29
N PRO A 418 -11.00 2.20 12.43
CA PRO A 418 -10.40 1.37 11.39
C PRO A 418 -11.23 0.12 11.09
N GLN A 419 -11.59 -0.07 9.82
CA GLN A 419 -12.51 -1.13 9.37
C GLN A 419 -11.83 -2.49 9.20
N ASP A 420 -10.49 -2.50 9.22
CA ASP A 420 -9.62 -3.68 9.31
C ASP A 420 -9.59 -4.27 10.73
N GLY A 421 -9.90 -3.46 11.76
CA GLY A 421 -9.87 -3.85 13.16
C GLY A 421 -8.47 -3.90 13.78
N ASP A 422 -7.46 -3.26 13.18
CA ASP A 422 -6.18 -3.04 13.87
C ASP A 422 -6.31 -1.86 14.83
N TYR A 423 -6.22 -2.14 16.13
CA TYR A 423 -6.31 -1.16 17.22
C TYR A 423 -4.97 -0.89 17.92
N GLU A 424 -3.84 -1.37 17.38
CA GLU A 424 -2.52 -1.24 18.01
C GLU A 424 -2.10 0.23 18.22
N PHE A 425 -2.54 1.14 17.35
CA PHE A 425 -2.27 2.58 17.48
C PHE A 425 -2.82 3.19 18.78
N LEU A 426 -3.86 2.61 19.40
CA LEU A 426 -4.40 3.10 20.68
C LEU A 426 -3.35 3.05 21.81
N LYS A 427 -2.28 2.24 21.65
CA LYS A 427 -1.17 2.14 22.61
C LYS A 427 -0.22 3.33 22.58
N THR A 428 -0.29 4.20 21.57
CA THR A 428 0.55 5.41 21.47
C THR A 428 -0.14 6.68 21.96
N TRP A 429 -1.43 6.61 22.30
CA TRP A 429 -2.25 7.73 22.76
C TRP A 429 -2.19 7.92 24.28
N SER A 430 -2.50 9.13 24.75
CA SER A 430 -2.62 9.42 26.18
C SER A 430 -3.98 8.95 26.74
N VAL A 431 -4.12 8.95 28.07
CA VAL A 431 -5.38 8.55 28.72
C VAL A 431 -6.47 9.60 28.49
N GLU A 432 -6.10 10.88 28.44
CA GLU A 432 -7.00 11.99 28.11
C GLU A 432 -7.52 11.85 26.67
N GLU A 433 -6.64 11.54 25.72
CA GLU A 433 -6.98 11.39 24.31
C GLU A 433 -7.90 10.18 24.06
N LEU A 434 -7.61 9.05 24.70
CA LEU A 434 -8.48 7.87 24.69
C LEU A 434 -9.87 8.17 25.28
N GLN A 435 -9.96 9.03 26.30
CA GLN A 435 -11.25 9.46 26.87
C GLN A 435 -12.00 10.41 25.92
N ARG A 436 -11.33 11.42 25.36
CA ARG A 436 -11.91 12.39 24.40
C ARG A 436 -12.49 11.67 23.17
N ARG A 437 -11.73 10.74 22.58
CA ARG A 437 -12.15 9.92 21.43
C ARG A 437 -13.31 8.98 21.76
N LEU A 438 -13.36 8.45 22.98
CA LEU A 438 -14.46 7.60 23.44
C LEU A 438 -15.77 8.41 23.63
N SER A 439 -15.71 9.63 24.18
CA SER A 439 -16.88 10.50 24.28
C SER A 439 -17.40 11.00 22.92
N ALA A 440 -16.53 11.19 21.93
CA ALA A 440 -16.91 11.58 20.58
C ALA A 440 -17.57 10.44 19.76
N LEU A 441 -17.41 9.18 20.19
CA LEU A 441 -17.79 8.01 19.39
C LEU A 441 -19.30 7.90 19.14
N ASP A 442 -20.13 8.16 20.16
CA ASP A 442 -21.60 8.09 20.04
C ASP A 442 -22.15 9.21 19.12
N PRO A 443 -21.78 10.50 19.29
CA PRO A 443 -22.15 11.56 18.33
C PRO A 443 -21.77 11.26 16.87
N MET A 444 -20.56 10.74 16.64
CA MET A 444 -20.10 10.39 15.29
C MET A 444 -20.89 9.21 14.69
N MET A 445 -21.23 8.21 15.51
CA MET A 445 -22.10 7.10 15.10
C MET A 445 -23.51 7.59 14.75
N GLU A 446 -24.09 8.51 15.53
CA GLU A 446 -25.40 9.09 15.21
C GLU A 446 -25.37 9.89 13.88
N GLN A 447 -24.31 10.66 13.63
CA GLN A 447 -24.12 11.36 12.35
C GLN A 447 -24.04 10.37 11.17
N GLU A 448 -23.19 9.34 11.25
CA GLU A 448 -23.04 8.37 10.14
C GLU A 448 -24.35 7.59 9.90
N ILE A 449 -25.08 7.24 10.97
CA ILE A 449 -26.42 6.63 10.86
C ILE A 449 -27.40 7.55 10.13
N GLU A 450 -27.41 8.85 10.41
CA GLU A 450 -28.33 9.80 9.77
C GLU A 450 -27.92 10.13 8.33
N GLU A 451 -26.63 10.24 8.01
CA GLU A 451 -26.15 10.31 6.63
C GLU A 451 -26.58 9.06 5.82
N ILE A 452 -26.44 7.86 6.40
CA ILE A 452 -26.90 6.62 5.78
C ILE A 452 -28.42 6.64 5.58
N ARG A 453 -29.22 7.08 6.57
CA ARG A 453 -30.68 7.21 6.43
C ARG A 453 -31.07 8.15 5.30
N GLN A 454 -30.48 9.35 5.22
CA GLN A 454 -30.74 10.32 4.14
C GLN A 454 -30.34 9.77 2.77
N LYS A 455 -29.21 9.05 2.69
CA LYS A 455 -28.72 8.35 1.49
C LYS A 455 -29.62 7.19 1.04
N TYR A 456 -30.32 6.53 1.96
CA TYR A 456 -31.36 5.54 1.64
C TYR A 456 -32.71 6.19 1.30
N GLN A 457 -33.10 7.26 1.98
CA GLN A 457 -34.36 7.98 1.73
C GLN A 457 -34.37 8.64 0.35
N SER A 458 -33.28 9.31 -0.03
CA SER A 458 -33.10 9.90 -1.37
C SER A 458 -33.13 8.84 -2.49
N LYS A 459 -32.49 7.67 -2.30
CA LYS A 459 -32.60 6.53 -3.23
C LYS A 459 -34.02 5.95 -3.32
N ARG A 460 -34.76 5.95 -2.21
CA ARG A 460 -36.12 5.42 -2.09
C ARG A 460 -37.16 6.35 -2.72
N GLN A 461 -37.00 7.67 -2.62
CA GLN A 461 -38.04 8.64 -2.97
C GLN A 461 -38.57 8.51 -4.42
N PRO A 462 -37.74 8.42 -5.48
CA PRO A 462 -38.23 8.28 -6.85
C PRO A 462 -39.06 7.00 -7.08
N ILE A 463 -38.80 5.95 -6.29
CA ILE A 463 -39.55 4.69 -6.35
C ILE A 463 -40.93 4.87 -5.68
N LEU A 464 -41.01 5.60 -4.57
CA LEU A 464 -42.29 5.98 -3.95
C LEU A 464 -43.13 6.83 -4.89
N ASP A 465 -42.54 7.87 -5.46
CA ASP A 465 -43.22 8.81 -6.38
C ASP A 465 -43.77 8.06 -7.60
N ALA A 466 -43.00 7.13 -8.15
CA ALA A 466 -43.42 6.28 -9.26
C ALA A 466 -44.53 5.27 -8.86
N ILE A 467 -44.52 4.75 -7.62
CA ILE A 467 -45.60 3.91 -7.09
C ILE A 467 -46.88 4.73 -6.89
N GLU A 468 -46.78 5.93 -6.32
CA GLU A 468 -47.94 6.78 -6.07
C GLU A 468 -48.55 7.30 -7.37
N ALA A 469 -47.74 7.75 -8.33
CA ALA A 469 -48.20 8.13 -9.66
C ALA A 469 -48.92 6.98 -10.39
N LYS A 470 -48.50 5.73 -10.18
CA LYS A 470 -49.21 4.54 -10.70
C LYS A 470 -50.52 4.27 -9.95
N LYS A 471 -50.54 4.34 -8.62
CA LYS A 471 -51.77 4.19 -7.82
C LYS A 471 -52.83 5.24 -8.17
N ARG A 472 -52.44 6.51 -8.24
CA ARG A 472 -53.34 7.62 -8.64
C ARG A 472 -53.92 7.43 -10.06
N ARG A 473 -53.17 6.81 -10.98
CA ARG A 473 -53.69 6.43 -12.31
C ARG A 473 -54.65 5.24 -12.26
N GLN A 474 -54.39 4.24 -11.41
CA GLN A 474 -55.26 3.07 -11.22
C GLN A 474 -56.58 3.37 -10.47
N GLN A 475 -56.69 4.52 -9.79
CA GLN A 475 -57.93 4.98 -9.16
C GLN A 475 -58.81 5.86 -10.07
N ASN A 476 -58.30 6.21 -11.27
CA ASN A 476 -58.98 7.05 -12.26
C ASN A 476 -59.43 6.25 -13.50
N PHE A 477 -59.52 4.92 -13.38
CA PHE A 477 -60.04 3.95 -14.34
C PHE A 477 -60.95 2.96 -13.61
#